data_AF-A0A6V8JXZ9-F1
#
_entry.id   AF-A0A6V8JXZ9-F1
#
_cell.length_a   1.000
_cell.length_b   1.000
_cell.length_c   1.000
_cell.angle_alpha   90.00
_cell.angle_beta   90.00
_cell.angle_gamma   90.00
#
_symmetry.space_group_name_H-M   'P 1'
#
loop_
_entity.id
_entity.type
_entity.pdbx_description
1 polymer ?
#
loop_
_entity_poly.entity_id
_entity_poly.type
_entity_poly.pdbx_seq_one_letter_code
_entity_poly.pdbx_strand_id
1 'polypeptide(L)' 'MTLPSGATITNAWNTTRSGNSGAVTFTNVSYNGRIAAGQSTEFGFQGNGSGTGMTPTCTAT' A
#
# COMPACT_ATOMS: atom_id res chain seq x y z
N MET A 1 -5.77 -1.05 4.16
CA MET A 1 -6.49 -2.19 3.54
C MET A 1 -6.24 -3.45 4.35
N THR A 2 -7.07 -4.48 4.23
CA THR A 2 -6.86 -5.75 4.95
C THR A 2 -6.48 -6.85 3.95
N LEU A 3 -5.36 -7.53 4.19
CA LEU A 3 -4.91 -8.69 3.45
C LEU A 3 -5.78 -9.92 3.80
N PRO A 4 -6.15 -10.76 2.82
CA PRO A 4 -6.80 -12.03 3.09
C PRO A 4 -5.97 -12.92 4.03
N SER A 5 -6.62 -13.82 4.78
CA SER A 5 -5.92 -14.78 5.62
C SER A 5 -4.91 -15.59 4.81
N GLY A 6 -3.69 -15.73 5.34
CA GLY A 6 -2.58 -16.43 4.67
C GLY A 6 -1.85 -15.60 3.61
N ALA A 7 -2.34 -14.41 3.25
CA ALA A 7 -1.59 -13.49 2.38
C ALA A 7 -0.53 -12.73 3.18
N THR A 8 0.67 -12.59 2.61
CA THR A 8 1.77 -11.81 3.20
C THR A 8 2.48 -10.96 2.16
N ILE A 9 2.78 -9.72 2.50
CA ILE A 9 3.63 -8.84 1.69
C ILE A 9 5.08 -9.32 1.80
N THR A 10 5.78 -9.34 0.67
CA THR A 10 7.20 -9.71 0.56
C THR A 10 8.06 -8.52 0.17
N ASN A 11 7.60 -7.68 -0.76
CA ASN A 11 8.31 -6.49 -1.22
C ASN A 11 7.36 -5.28 -1.31
N ALA A 12 7.90 -4.07 -1.22
CA ALA A 12 7.19 -2.82 -1.47
C ALA A 12 8.14 -1.76 -2.01
N TRP A 13 7.64 -0.83 -2.83
CA TRP A 13 8.40 0.28 -3.40
C TRP A 13 7.59 1.57 -3.35
N ASN A 14 8.28 2.71 -3.29
CA ASN A 14 7.67 4.05 -3.20
C ASN A 14 6.74 4.23 -1.98
N THR A 15 6.88 3.41 -0.94
CA THR A 15 6.02 3.44 0.25
C THR A 15 6.69 2.81 1.47
N THR A 16 6.33 3.27 2.66
CA THR A 16 6.48 2.54 3.92
C THR A 16 5.17 1.84 4.28
N ARG A 17 5.24 0.62 4.83
CA ARG A 17 4.06 -0.15 5.25
C ARG A 17 4.06 -0.42 6.75
N SER A 18 2.88 -0.47 7.37
CA SER A 18 2.73 -0.74 8.81
C SER A 18 2.98 -2.19 9.22
N GLY A 19 2.95 -3.13 8.28
CA GLY A 19 3.11 -4.56 8.53
C GLY A 19 3.07 -5.37 7.25
N ASN A 20 3.11 -6.71 7.39
CA ASN A 20 3.16 -7.63 6.26
C ASN A 20 1.89 -8.48 6.08
N SER A 21 0.99 -8.52 7.06
CA SER A 21 -0.24 -9.34 7.06
C SER A 21 -1.38 -8.63 7.79
N GLY A 22 -2.62 -9.08 7.59
CA GLY A 22 -3.79 -8.48 8.24
C GLY A 22 -4.07 -7.05 7.75
N ALA A 23 -4.42 -6.14 8.65
CA ALA A 23 -4.65 -4.73 8.32
C ALA A 23 -3.32 -3.99 8.09
N VAL A 24 -3.12 -3.49 6.88
CA VAL A 24 -1.90 -2.79 6.46
C VAL A 24 -2.24 -1.38 5.95
N THR A 25 -1.47 -0.41 6.43
CA THR A 25 -1.45 0.97 5.95
C THR A 25 -0.17 1.19 5.15
N PHE A 26 -0.31 1.83 3.99
CA PHE A 26 0.79 2.28 3.14
C PHE A 26 0.87 3.80 3.21
N THR A 27 2.07 4.31 3.43
CA THR A 27 2.37 5.75 3.50
C THR A 27 3.43 6.07 2.46
N ASN A 28 3.32 7.22 1.80
CA ASN A 28 4.35 7.68 0.88
C ASN A 28 5.72 7.77 1.58
N VAL A 29 6.79 7.65 0.82
CA VAL A 29 8.14 8.02 1.26
C VAL A 29 8.38 9.51 1.01
N SER A 30 9.52 10.03 1.46
CA SER A 30 9.80 11.48 1.43
C SER A 30 9.77 12.07 0.03
N TYR A 31 10.25 11.33 -0.99
CA TYR A 31 10.41 11.86 -2.35
C TYR A 31 9.11 11.83 -3.19
N ASN A 32 8.07 11.12 -2.76
CA ASN A 32 6.82 10.98 -3.54
C ASN A 32 5.55 11.42 -2.77
N GLY A 33 5.71 12.06 -1.62
CA GLY A 33 4.57 12.52 -0.81
C GLY A 33 3.93 13.82 -1.25
N ARG A 34 4.66 14.66 -2.01
CA ARG A 34 4.17 15.99 -2.40
C ARG A 34 3.45 15.89 -3.75
N ILE A 35 2.12 15.87 -3.71
CA ILE A 35 1.26 15.77 -4.89
C ILE A 35 0.46 17.08 -5.02
N ALA A 36 0.68 17.84 -6.10
CA ALA A 36 -0.08 19.05 -6.39
C ALA A 36 -1.47 18.71 -6.94
N ALA A 37 -2.37 19.70 -6.97
CA ALA A 37 -3.70 19.54 -7.55
C ALA A 37 -3.62 19.01 -9.00
N GLY A 38 -4.39 17.97 -9.29
CA GLY A 38 -4.41 17.31 -10.61
C GLY A 38 -3.19 16.44 -10.91
N GLN A 39 -2.26 16.25 -9.98
CA GLN A 39 -1.14 15.32 -10.11
C GLN A 39 -1.45 13.97 -9.44
N SER A 40 -0.62 12.97 -9.73
CA SER A 40 -0.68 11.64 -9.13
C SER A 40 0.69 11.17 -8.65
N THR A 41 0.68 10.17 -7.78
CA THR A 41 1.84 9.33 -7.48
C THR A 41 1.41 7.88 -7.44
N GLU A 42 2.38 6.98 -7.55
CA GLU A 42 2.15 5.55 -7.55
C GLU A 42 3.11 4.85 -6.58
N PHE A 43 2.58 3.82 -5.93
CA PHE A 43 3.36 2.87 -5.14
C PHE A 43 2.87 1.46 -5.44
N GLY A 44 3.64 0.47 -5.01
CA GLY A 44 3.22 -0.91 -5.15
C GLY A 44 3.85 -1.82 -4.11
N PHE A 45 3.33 -3.04 -4.09
CA PHE A 45 3.81 -4.12 -3.25
C PHE A 45 3.64 -5.45 -3.99
N GLN A 46 4.42 -6.43 -3.56
CA GLN A 46 4.29 -7.82 -3.94
C GLN A 46 3.96 -8.62 -2.69
N GLY A 47 3.14 -9.65 -2.82
CA GLY A 47 2.88 -10.60 -1.75
C GLY A 47 2.66 -12.02 -2.25
N ASN A 48 2.74 -12.96 -1.33
CA ASN A 48 2.33 -14.35 -1.52
C ASN A 48 0.90 -14.53 -1.01
N GLY A 49 0.14 -15.43 -1.62
CA GLY A 49 -1.26 -15.73 -1.27
C GLY A 49 -2.27 -15.16 -2.27
N SER A 50 -3.53 -15.08 -1.88
CA SER A 50 -4.60 -14.52 -2.71
C SER A 50 -4.72 -13.01 -2.55
N GLY A 51 -4.87 -12.29 -3.66
CA GLY A 51 -5.20 -10.86 -3.69
C GLY A 51 -6.71 -10.57 -3.85
N THR A 52 -7.55 -11.61 -3.89
CA THR A 52 -8.99 -11.46 -4.16
C THR A 52 -9.69 -10.68 -3.04
N GLY A 53 -10.58 -9.76 -3.43
CA GLY A 53 -11.40 -9.00 -2.49
C GLY A 53 -10.66 -7.88 -1.75
N MET A 54 -9.44 -7.56 -2.17
CA MET A 54 -8.69 -6.45 -1.60
C MET A 54 -9.15 -5.12 -2.20
N THR A 55 -9.80 -4.30 -1.38
CA THR A 55 -10.20 -2.93 -1.76
C THR A 55 -9.39 -1.92 -0.94
N PRO A 56 -8.48 -1.15 -1.58
CA PRO A 56 -7.76 -0.09 -0.89
C PRO A 56 -8.63 1.16 -0.74
N THR A 57 -8.43 1.88 0.36
CA THR A 57 -8.92 3.24 0.55
C THR A 57 -7.71 4.17 0.57
N CYS A 58 -7.83 5.34 -0.06
CA CYS A 58 -6.78 6.35 -0.09
C CYS A 58 -7.30 7.63 0.57
N THR A 59 -6.48 8.23 1.44
CA THR A 59 -6.75 9.51 2.07
C THR A 59 -5.49 10.37 1.96
N ALA A 60 -5.66 11.61 1.48
CA ALA A 60 -4.61 12.63 1.53
C ALA A 60 -4.86 13.50 2.75
N THR A 61 -3.92 13.51 3.69
CA THR A 61 -3.93 14.33 4.91
C THR A 61 -2.69 15.17 4.98
#